data_AF-A0A410MBC8-F1
#
_entry.id   AF-A0A410MBC8-F1
#
_cell.length_a   1.000
_cell.length_b   1.000
_cell.length_c   1.000
_cell.angle_alpha   90.00
_cell.angle_beta   90.00
_cell.angle_gamma   90.00
#
_symmetry.space_group_name_H-M   'P 1'
#
loop_
_entity.id
_entity.type
_entity.pdbx_description
1 polymer ?
#
loop_
_entity_poly.entity_id
_entity_poly.type
_entity_poly.pdbx_seq_one_letter_code
_entity_poly.pdbx_strand_id
1 'polypeptide(L)'
;MEEILEIIGWPVLLGFLVIHVALLLFKCTKAVLLTSKVMAGTGVLLMCLGLIQHLLLGVYGVIIMLCGIVFNFLTKDHMESR
;
A
#
# COMPACT_ATOMS: atom_id res chain seq x y z
N MET A 1 -2.10 22.79 6.54
CA MET A 1 -1.23 21.82 5.85
C MET A 1 -1.68 20.38 6.12
N GLU A 2 -2.13 20.08 7.35
CA GLU A 2 -2.70 18.77 7.72
C GLU A 2 -3.98 18.44 6.94
N GLU A 3 -4.89 19.39 6.74
CA GLU A 3 -6.13 19.18 5.95
C GLU A 3 -5.86 18.76 4.50
N ILE A 4 -4.82 19.32 3.86
CA ILE A 4 -4.44 18.97 2.49
C ILE A 4 -3.90 17.52 2.45
N LEU A 5 -3.17 17.13 3.49
CA LEU A 5 -2.62 15.78 3.65
C LEU A 5 -3.72 14.74 3.88
N GLU A 6 -4.75 15.06 4.65
CA GLU A 6 -5.94 14.22 4.79
C GLU A 6 -6.70 14.07 3.47
N ILE A 7 -6.95 15.20 2.79
CA ILE A 7 -7.71 15.22 1.53
C ILE A 7 -7.00 14.44 0.43
N ILE A 8 -5.66 14.44 0.39
CA ILE A 8 -4.87 13.72 -0.63
C ILE A 8 -4.56 12.28 -0.19
N GLY A 9 -4.39 12.02 1.11
CA GLY A 9 -4.05 10.70 1.64
C GLY A 9 -5.11 9.64 1.32
N TRP A 10 -6.39 9.99 1.48
CA TRP A 10 -7.51 9.09 1.21
C TRP A 10 -7.63 8.66 -0.28
N PRO A 11 -7.61 9.58 -1.26
CA PRO A 11 -7.59 9.24 -2.68
C PRO A 11 -6.43 8.35 -3.10
N VAL A 12 -5.23 8.58 -2.55
CA VAL A 12 -4.04 7.77 -2.87
C VAL A 12 -4.22 6.34 -2.38
N LEU A 13 -4.74 6.17 -1.16
CA LEU A 13 -5.00 4.87 -0.56
C LEU A 13 -6.10 4.12 -1.32
N LEU A 14 -7.19 4.80 -1.69
CA LEU A 14 -8.25 4.26 -2.53
C LEU A 14 -7.74 3.89 -3.93
N GLY A 15 -6.90 4.72 -4.55
CA GLY A 15 -6.30 4.43 -5.86
C GLY A 15 -5.45 3.17 -5.83
N PHE A 16 -4.62 3.00 -4.79
CA PHE A 16 -3.84 1.78 -4.60
C PHE A 16 -4.74 0.56 -4.40
N LEU A 17 -5.79 0.68 -3.59
CA LEU A 17 -6.75 -0.40 -3.36
C LEU A 17 -7.44 -0.82 -4.66
N VAL A 18 -7.91 0.14 -5.46
CA VAL A 18 -8.61 -0.12 -6.74
C VAL A 18 -7.67 -0.79 -7.74
N ILE A 19 -6.44 -0.30 -7.89
CA ILE A 19 -5.44 -0.91 -8.78
C ILE A 19 -5.14 -2.35 -8.34
N HIS A 20 -5.02 -2.59 -7.04
CA HIS A 20 -4.74 -3.90 -6.49
C HIS A 20 -5.91 -4.89 -6.72
N VAL A 21 -7.14 -4.47 -6.43
CA VAL A 21 -8.36 -5.27 -6.69
C VAL A 21 -8.53 -5.54 -8.18
N ALA A 22 -8.26 -4.56 -9.05
CA ALA A 22 -8.28 -4.75 -10.48
C ALA A 22 -7.26 -5.80 -10.95
N LEU A 23 -6.01 -5.72 -10.46
CA LEU A 23 -4.97 -6.70 -10.79
C LEU A 23 -5.31 -8.11 -10.28
N LEU A 24 -5.98 -8.22 -9.12
CA LEU A 24 -6.48 -9.48 -8.59
C LEU A 24 -7.57 -10.07 -9.50
N LEU A 25 -8.53 -9.24 -9.95
CA LEU A 25 -9.61 -9.63 -10.86
C LEU A 25 -9.08 -10.13 -12.21
N PHE A 26 -8.01 -9.52 -12.72
CA PHE A 26 -7.34 -9.96 -13.96
C PHE A 26 -6.50 -11.24 -13.78
N LYS A 27 -6.47 -11.85 -12.59
CA LYS A 27 -5.63 -13.02 -12.24
C LYS A 27 -4.14 -12.83 -12.55
N CYS A 28 -3.68 -11.58 -12.62
CA CYS A 28 -2.27 -11.25 -12.81
C CYS A 28 -1.52 -11.34 -11.47
N THR A 29 -1.56 -12.50 -10.82
CA THR A 29 -1.00 -12.74 -9.47
C THR A 29 0.46 -12.33 -9.33
N LYS A 30 1.28 -12.49 -10.38
CA LYS A 30 2.67 -12.01 -10.41
C LYS A 30 2.77 -10.48 -10.32
N ALA A 31 1.87 -9.75 -10.98
CA ALA A 31 1.82 -8.29 -10.94
C ALA A 31 1.22 -7.77 -9.61
N VAL A 32 0.26 -8.50 -9.04
CA VAL A 32 -0.29 -8.24 -7.69
C VAL A 32 0.81 -8.36 -6.62
N LEU A 33 1.66 -9.39 -6.72
CA LEU A 33 2.82 -9.59 -5.83
C LEU A 33 3.87 -8.48 -5.97
N LEU A 34 4.12 -8.01 -7.19
CA LEU A 34 5.05 -6.92 -7.43
C LEU A 34 4.51 -5.60 -6.88
N THR A 35 3.25 -5.28 -7.15
CA THR A 35 2.61 -4.05 -6.67
C THR A 35 2.48 -4.01 -5.15
N SER A 36 2.17 -5.13 -4.49
CA SER A 36 2.13 -5.21 -3.02
C SER A 36 3.50 -5.01 -2.37
N LYS A 37 4.58 -5.56 -2.95
CA LYS A 37 5.95 -5.27 -2.51
C LYS A 37 6.35 -3.82 -2.69
N VAL A 38 6.01 -3.23 -3.84
CA VAL A 38 6.27 -1.80 -4.10
C VAL A 38 5.50 -0.93 -3.11
N MET A 39 4.24 -1.26 -2.83
CA MET A 39 3.40 -0.56 -1.87
C MET A 39 3.93 -0.66 -0.43
N ALA A 40 4.45 -1.83 -0.03
CA ALA A 40 5.12 -1.97 1.26
C ALA A 40 6.39 -1.11 1.34
N GLY A 41 7.20 -1.12 0.28
CA GLY A 41 8.42 -0.31 0.20
C GLY A 41 8.15 1.21 0.20
N THR A 42 7.14 1.66 -0.53
CA THR A 42 6.73 3.08 -0.52
C THR A 42 6.17 3.49 0.84
N GLY A 43 5.44 2.61 1.52
CA GLY A 43 4.99 2.80 2.89
C GLY A 43 6.14 3.01 3.88
N VAL A 44 7.20 2.22 3.77
CA VAL A 44 8.43 2.38 4.60
C VAL A 44 9.10 3.73 4.33
N LEU A 45 9.21 4.15 3.07
CA LEU A 45 9.79 5.45 2.72
C LEU A 45 8.97 6.61 3.29
N LEU A 46 7.64 6.55 3.17
CA LEU A 46 6.72 7.52 3.76
C LEU A 46 6.81 7.53 5.29
N MET A 47 6.97 6.37 5.92
CA MET A 47 7.19 6.25 7.36
C MET A 47 8.48 6.97 7.78
N CYS A 48 9.60 6.72 7.09
CA CYS A 48 10.88 7.39 7.39
C CYS A 48 10.79 8.91 7.20
N LEU A 49 10.18 9.38 6.10
CA LEU A 49 9.98 10.81 5.86
C LEU A 49 9.05 11.44 6.90
N GLY A 50 8.00 10.72 7.29
CA GLY A 50 7.08 11.14 8.33
C GLY A 50 7.72 11.23 9.71
N LEU A 51 8.63 10.30 10.03
CA LEU A 51 9.37 10.33 11.30
C LEU A 51 10.30 11.55 11.40
N ILE A 52 10.84 12.00 10.27
CA ILE A 52 11.78 13.14 10.21
C ILE A 52 11.04 14.48 10.21
N GLN A 53 9.89 14.58 9.53
CA GLN A 53 9.31 15.88 9.17
C GLN A 53 7.85 16.06 9.63
N HIS A 54 7.00 15.03 9.53
CA HIS A 54 5.57 15.12 9.84
C HIS A 54 5.01 13.78 10.32
N LEU A 55 4.69 13.69 11.62
CA LEU A 55 4.19 12.47 12.26
C LEU A 55 2.98 11.85 11.54
N LEU A 56 2.04 12.69 11.08
CA LEU A 56 0.85 12.28 10.32
C LEU A 56 1.20 11.56 9.02
N LEU A 57 2.18 12.06 8.26
CA LEU A 57 2.68 11.39 7.05
C LEU A 57 3.25 10.01 7.38
N GLY A 58 3.88 9.89 8.56
CA GLY A 58 4.44 8.65 9.07
C GLY A 58 3.34 7.62 9.36
N VAL A 59 2.23 8.04 9.96
CA VAL A 59 1.06 7.19 10.21
C VAL A 59 0.47 6.68 8.90
N TYR A 60 0.31 7.54 7.89
CA TYR A 60 -0.15 7.10 6.56
C TYR A 60 0.82 6.12 5.91
N GLY A 61 2.13 6.35 6.05
CA GLY A 61 3.17 5.42 5.60
C GLY A 61 3.03 4.04 6.23
N VAL A 62 2.80 3.98 7.55
CA VAL A 62 2.57 2.72 8.28
C VAL A 62 1.32 2.00 7.77
N ILE A 63 0.21 2.71 7.55
CA ILE A 63 -1.03 2.11 7.04
C ILE A 63 -0.80 1.50 5.64
N ILE A 64 -0.15 2.25 4.74
CA ILE A 64 0.17 1.78 3.38
C ILE A 64 1.12 0.57 3.45
N MET A 65 2.11 0.60 4.34
CA MET A 65 3.05 -0.50 4.54
C MET A 65 2.33 -1.77 4.98
N LEU A 66 1.48 -1.67 6.01
CA LEU A 66 0.73 -2.81 6.54
C LEU A 66 -0.22 -3.38 5.49
N CYS A 67 -0.95 -2.54 4.75
CA CYS A 67 -1.77 -3.00 3.64
C CYS A 67 -0.93 -3.74 2.58
N GLY A 68 0.21 -3.18 2.17
CA GLY A 68 1.11 -3.83 1.19
C GLY A 68 1.60 -5.20 1.67
N ILE A 69 1.95 -5.33 2.95
CA ILE A 69 2.39 -6.60 3.55
C ILE A 69 1.25 -7.62 3.59
N VAL A 70 0.07 -7.22 4.10
CA VAL A 70 -1.12 -8.09 4.18
C VAL A 70 -1.49 -8.60 2.80
N PHE A 71 -1.51 -7.73 1.79
CA PHE A 71 -1.79 -8.11 0.41
C PHE A 71 -0.74 -9.05 -0.19
N ASN A 72 0.54 -8.81 0.09
CA ASN A 72 1.61 -9.70 -0.37
C ASN A 72 1.45 -11.11 0.22
N PHE A 73 1.10 -11.22 1.50
CA PHE A 73 0.82 -12.52 2.14
C PHE A 73 -0.42 -13.20 1.56
N LEU A 74 -1.55 -12.49 1.46
CA LEU A 74 -2.79 -13.03 0.87
C LEU A 74 -2.59 -13.52 -0.56
N THR A 75 -1.87 -12.76 -1.38
CA THR A 75 -1.61 -13.11 -2.77
C THR A 75 -0.69 -14.33 -2.87
N LYS A 76 0.32 -14.41 -2.01
CA LYS A 76 1.25 -15.54 -1.97
C LYS A 76 0.53 -16.82 -1.52
N ASP A 77 -0.27 -16.74 -0.46
CA ASP A 77 -1.09 -17.84 0.04
C ASP A 77 -2.08 -18.36 -1.01
N HIS A 78 -2.74 -17.45 -1.74
CA HIS A 78 -3.62 -17.81 -2.84
C HIS A 78 -2.91 -18.50 -4.02
N MET A 79 -1.63 -18.19 -4.26
CA MET A 79 -0.82 -18.89 -5.27
C MET A 79 -0.38 -20.27 -4.81
N GLU A 80 -0.13 -20.46 -3.52
CA GLU A 80 0.37 -21.72 -2.94
C GLU A 80 -0.76 -22.74 -2.69
N SER A 81 -1.99 -22.25 -2.46
CA SER A 81 -3.19 -23.07 -2.33
C SER A 81 -3.73 -23.64 -3.66
N ARG A 82 -3.10 -23.36 -4.80
CA ARG A 82 -3.60 -23.69 -6.15
C ARG A 82 -2.69 -24.68 -6.86
#